data_AF-Q4V1Y8-F1
#
_entry.id   AF-Q4V1Y8-F1
#
_cell.length_a   1.000
_cell.length_b   1.000
_cell.length_c   1.000
_cell.angle_alpha   90.00
_cell.angle_beta   90.00
_cell.angle_gamma   90.00
#
_symmetry.space_group_name_H-M   'P 1'
#
loop_
_entity.id
_entity.type
_entity.pdbx_description
1 polymer ?
#
loop_
_entity_poly.entity_id
_entity_poly.type
_entity_poly.pdbx_seq_one_letter_code
_entity_poly.pdbx_strand_id
1 'polypeptide(L)'
;MATLQLMEQVKDVNKRDIRIKIINLQGQHCNGCEHQYKASYCLHNCDIGKQINKLGTALGGTYVADQPKRRTKAEWDVLCEKTLIMLESGMIKVQIAKELGIRDPRYISEQLKKRNLRLKFHIPYLKNK
;
A
#
# COMPACT_ATOMS: atom_id res chain seq x y z
N MET A 1 41.35 12.35 29.76
CA MET A 1 40.14 11.50 29.69
C MET A 1 38.93 12.38 29.36
N ALA A 2 38.91 12.96 28.15
CA ALA A 2 37.87 13.89 27.71
C ALA A 2 37.03 13.26 26.57
N THR A 3 36.78 11.95 26.70
CA THR A 3 36.18 11.15 25.63
C THR A 3 35.31 10.06 26.24
N LEU A 4 34.22 10.45 26.91
CA LEU A 4 33.07 9.57 27.16
C LEU A 4 31.85 10.46 27.50
N GLN A 5 30.90 10.46 26.57
CA GLN A 5 29.47 10.72 26.78
C GLN A 5 28.98 12.16 27.03
N LEU A 6 29.06 12.98 25.98
CA LEU A 6 27.90 13.76 25.54
C LEU A 6 27.29 13.06 24.32
N MET A 7 26.93 11.78 24.50
CA MET A 7 26.12 11.04 23.55
C MET A 7 24.67 11.48 23.76
N GLU A 8 24.16 12.17 22.75
CA GLU A 8 22.74 12.24 22.35
C GLU A 8 21.72 12.16 23.48
N GLN A 9 21.29 13.33 23.97
CA GLN A 9 19.95 13.48 24.53
C GLN A 9 18.93 13.28 23.40
N VAL A 10 18.66 12.04 23.01
CA VAL A 10 17.42 11.70 22.31
C VAL A 10 16.31 11.99 23.32
N LYS A 11 15.74 13.20 23.25
CA LYS A 11 14.54 13.55 24.00
C LYS A 11 13.50 12.48 23.70
N ASP A 12 13.21 11.67 24.71
CA ASP A 12 12.11 10.72 24.68
C ASP A 12 10.87 11.50 24.25
N VAL A 13 10.34 11.19 23.07
CA VAL A 13 9.27 11.98 22.49
C VAL A 13 8.07 11.85 23.41
N ASN A 14 7.62 12.95 24.02
CA ASN A 14 6.55 12.91 25.00
C ASN A 14 5.26 12.41 24.35
N LYS A 15 4.96 11.12 24.56
CA LYS A 15 3.80 10.43 23.99
C LYS A 15 2.48 11.10 24.38
N ARG A 16 2.42 11.77 25.53
CA ARG A 16 1.24 12.54 25.96
C ARG A 16 1.01 13.73 25.04
N ASP A 17 2.06 14.50 24.73
CA ASP A 17 1.96 15.69 23.89
C ASP A 17 1.58 15.34 22.45
N ILE A 18 2.12 14.22 21.93
CA ILE A 18 1.72 13.70 20.62
C ILE A 18 0.22 13.38 20.59
N ARG A 19 -0.29 12.68 21.61
CA ARG A 19 -1.72 12.33 21.69
C ARG A 19 -2.61 13.57 21.74
N ILE A 20 -2.24 14.58 22.54
CA ILE A 20 -2.96 15.86 22.59
C ILE A 20 -2.94 16.53 21.21
N LYS A 21 -1.80 16.54 20.52
CA LYS A 21 -1.69 17.11 19.17
C LYS A 21 -2.60 16.39 18.17
N ILE A 22 -2.66 15.05 18.22
CA ILE A 22 -3.57 14.27 17.36
C ILE A 22 -5.04 14.64 17.66
N ILE A 23 -5.43 14.69 18.94
CA ILE A 23 -6.79 15.05 19.34
C ILE A 23 -7.17 16.45 18.84
N ASN A 24 -6.27 17.42 18.98
CA ASN A 24 -6.51 18.79 18.51
C ASN A 24 -6.68 18.85 16.98
N LEU A 25 -5.81 18.16 16.23
CA LEU A 25 -5.96 18.08 14.76
C LEU A 25 -7.28 17.43 14.36
N GLN A 26 -7.69 16.37 15.04
CA GLN A 26 -8.98 15.72 14.79
C GLN A 26 -10.16 16.66 15.10
N GLY A 27 -10.13 17.36 16.23
CA GLY A 27 -11.17 18.30 16.62
C GLY A 27 -11.31 19.48 15.66
N GLN A 28 -10.19 20.01 15.17
CA GLN A 28 -10.16 21.19 14.28
C GLN A 28 -10.53 20.86 12.82
N HIS A 29 -10.15 19.67 12.33
CA HIS A 29 -10.21 19.38 10.90
C HIS A 29 -11.01 18.14 10.52
N CYS A 30 -11.18 17.17 11.43
CA CYS A 30 -11.84 15.91 11.12
C CYS A 30 -13.30 15.87 11.59
N ASN A 31 -13.69 16.72 12.53
CA ASN A 31 -15.04 16.72 13.07
C ASN A 31 -16.05 17.23 12.03
N GLY A 32 -17.02 16.41 11.65
CA GLY A 32 -17.97 16.72 10.58
C GLY A 32 -17.39 16.61 9.16
N CYS A 33 -16.16 16.10 9.01
CA CYS A 33 -15.54 15.89 7.70
C CYS A 33 -16.29 14.79 6.93
N GLU A 34 -16.64 15.05 5.66
CA GLU A 34 -17.31 14.08 4.77
C GLU A 34 -16.49 12.80 4.49
N HIS A 35 -15.21 12.80 4.86
CA HIS A 35 -14.28 11.69 4.68
C HIS A 35 -13.81 11.09 6.01
N GLN A 36 -14.39 11.50 7.15
CA GLN A 36 -13.98 11.06 8.49
C GLN A 36 -13.93 9.52 8.63
N TYR A 37 -14.85 8.81 7.98
CA TYR A 37 -14.91 7.34 7.99
C TYR A 37 -14.21 6.67 6.80
N LYS A 38 -13.57 7.44 5.92
CA LYS A 38 -12.88 6.97 4.71
C LYS A 38 -11.37 6.94 4.96
N ALA A 39 -10.91 6.00 5.78
CA ALA A 39 -9.49 5.90 6.18
C ALA A 39 -8.52 5.91 4.98
N SER A 40 -8.83 5.22 3.89
CA SER A 40 -8.00 5.22 2.68
C SER A 40 -7.84 6.62 2.08
N TYR A 41 -8.89 7.44 2.08
CA TYR A 41 -8.81 8.83 1.64
C TYR A 41 -7.92 9.63 2.58
N CYS A 42 -8.14 9.52 3.89
CA CYS A 42 -7.34 10.25 4.89
C CYS A 42 -5.84 9.93 4.80
N LEU A 43 -5.50 8.67 4.53
CA LEU A 43 -4.11 8.23 4.46
C LEU A 43 -3.42 8.66 3.16
N HIS A 44 -4.11 8.68 2.02
CA HIS A 44 -3.44 8.90 0.73
C HIS A 44 -3.74 10.26 0.08
N ASN A 45 -4.88 10.87 0.42
CA ASN A 45 -5.44 12.05 -0.27
C ASN A 45 -5.70 13.25 0.66
N CYS A 46 -5.35 13.17 1.94
CA CYS A 46 -5.58 14.25 2.91
C CYS A 46 -4.32 14.57 3.70
N ASP A 47 -3.86 15.82 3.66
CA ASP A 47 -2.63 16.22 4.36
C ASP A 47 -2.77 16.14 5.89
N ILE A 48 -3.95 16.47 6.43
CA ILE A 48 -4.24 16.31 7.86
C ILE A 48 -4.19 14.83 8.26
N GLY A 49 -4.80 13.95 7.47
CA GLY A 49 -4.78 12.51 7.72
C GLY A 49 -3.37 11.93 7.66
N LYS A 50 -2.55 12.36 6.69
CA LYS A 50 -1.12 12.02 6.60
C LYS A 50 -0.34 12.50 7.82
N GLN A 51 -0.58 13.73 8.26
CA GLN A 51 0.06 14.30 9.44
C GLN A 51 -0.30 13.52 10.72
N ILE A 52 -1.58 13.18 10.91
CA ILE A 52 -2.04 12.35 12.04
C ILE A 52 -1.40 10.96 11.98
N ASN A 53 -1.34 10.32 10.79
CA ASN A 53 -0.69 9.02 10.64
C ASN A 53 0.81 9.08 10.97
N LYS A 54 1.50 10.16 10.59
CA LYS A 54 2.91 10.39 10.94
C LYS A 54 3.13 10.62 12.43
N LEU A 55 2.23 11.34 13.11
CA LEU A 55 2.28 11.46 14.57
C LEU A 55 2.04 10.11 15.25
N GLY A 56 1.15 9.28 14.71
CA GLY A 56 0.87 7.94 15.21
C GLY A 56 2.10 7.01 15.22
N THR A 57 3.08 7.21 14.34
CA THR A 57 4.28 6.36 14.36
C THR A 57 5.17 6.58 15.56
N ALA A 58 5.20 7.81 16.08
CA ALA A 58 5.91 8.10 17.33
C ALA A 58 5.22 7.46 18.56
N LEU A 59 4.00 6.95 18.40
CA LEU A 59 3.25 6.18 19.40
C LEU A 59 3.35 4.65 19.20
N GLY A 60 4.19 4.19 18.26
CA GLY A 60 4.33 2.76 17.91
C GLY A 60 3.42 2.30 16.77
N GLY A 61 2.71 3.22 16.10
CA GLY A 61 1.95 2.92 14.88
C GLY A 61 2.83 2.78 13.64
N THR A 62 2.24 2.33 12.53
CA THR A 62 2.92 2.26 11.23
C THR A 62 2.49 3.42 10.34
N TYR A 63 3.46 4.03 9.65
CA TYR A 63 3.18 5.03 8.63
C TYR A 63 2.81 4.31 7.33
N VAL A 64 1.61 4.61 6.83
CA VAL A 64 1.02 3.92 5.66
C VAL A 64 0.62 4.89 4.54
N ALA A 65 0.67 6.20 4.79
CA ALA A 65 0.26 7.22 3.83
C ALA A 65 1.08 7.20 2.52
N ASP A 66 2.39 6.99 2.60
CA ASP A 66 3.27 6.90 1.44
C ASP A 66 3.36 5.47 0.87
N GLN A 67 2.74 4.49 1.54
CA GLN A 67 2.66 3.14 0.98
C GLN A 67 1.68 3.17 -0.20
N PRO A 68 1.98 2.45 -1.30
CA PRO A 68 1.06 2.37 -2.43
C PRO A 68 -0.31 1.91 -1.95
N LYS A 69 -1.35 2.69 -2.30
CA LYS A 69 -2.73 2.30 -2.03
C LYS A 69 -2.94 0.88 -2.57
N ARG A 70 -3.53 0.01 -1.74
CA ARG A 70 -3.93 -1.31 -2.22
C ARG A 70 -4.94 -1.14 -3.35
N ARG A 71 -4.67 -1.79 -4.49
CA ARG A 71 -5.60 -1.82 -5.62
C ARG A 71 -6.95 -2.38 -5.16
N THR A 72 -8.00 -1.69 -5.52
CA THR A 72 -9.41 -2.06 -5.36
C THR A 72 -9.76 -3.27 -6.21
N LYS A 73 -10.94 -3.85 -5.97
CA LYS A 73 -11.47 -4.94 -6.79
C LYS A 73 -11.55 -4.54 -8.26
N ALA A 74 -12.14 -3.37 -8.55
CA ALA A 74 -12.29 -2.86 -9.92
C ALA A 74 -10.95 -2.63 -10.62
N GLU A 75 -9.96 -2.05 -9.94
CA GLU A 75 -8.62 -1.89 -10.52
C GLU A 75 -7.99 -3.25 -10.85
N TRP A 76 -8.17 -4.25 -9.99
CA TRP A 76 -7.72 -5.60 -10.27
C TRP A 76 -8.51 -6.29 -11.40
N ASP A 77 -9.80 -5.99 -11.56
CA ASP A 77 -10.63 -6.54 -12.66
C ASP A 77 -10.04 -6.08 -14.01
N VAL A 78 -9.78 -4.78 -14.16
CA VAL A 78 -9.14 -4.20 -15.35
C VAL A 78 -7.75 -4.80 -15.60
N LEU A 79 -6.94 -4.98 -14.56
CA LEU A 79 -5.62 -5.59 -14.70
C LEU A 79 -5.71 -7.07 -15.13
N CYS A 80 -6.73 -7.81 -14.67
CA CYS A 80 -6.94 -9.19 -15.08
C CYS A 80 -7.36 -9.29 -16.55
N GLU A 81 -8.20 -8.39 -17.05
CA GLU A 81 -8.56 -8.33 -18.48
C GLU A 81 -7.32 -8.05 -19.34
N LYS A 82 -6.53 -7.03 -18.99
CA LYS A 82 -5.25 -6.73 -19.67
C LYS A 82 -4.29 -7.92 -19.62
N THR A 83 -4.21 -8.58 -18.48
CA THR A 83 -3.38 -9.79 -18.31
C THR A 83 -3.79 -10.88 -19.28
N LEU A 84 -5.10 -11.15 -19.47
CA LEU A 84 -5.57 -12.18 -20.40
C LEU A 84 -5.16 -11.88 -21.83
N ILE A 85 -5.34 -10.63 -22.28
CA ILE A 85 -4.92 -10.19 -23.62
C ILE A 85 -3.40 -10.37 -23.82
N MET A 86 -2.59 -9.99 -22.82
CA MET A 86 -1.13 -10.14 -22.90
C MET A 86 -0.68 -11.61 -22.91
N LEU A 87 -1.40 -12.48 -22.23
CA LEU A 87 -1.16 -13.92 -22.30
C LEU A 87 -1.56 -14.50 -23.66
N GLU A 88 -2.66 -14.03 -24.25
CA GLU A 88 -3.10 -14.36 -25.62
C GLU A 88 -2.04 -13.96 -26.65
N SER A 89 -1.34 -12.84 -26.43
CA SER A 89 -0.21 -12.43 -27.27
C SER A 89 1.11 -13.16 -26.94
N GLY A 90 1.08 -14.18 -26.08
CA GLY A 90 2.25 -15.01 -25.76
C GLY A 90 3.21 -14.45 -24.71
N MET A 91 2.87 -13.37 -24.00
CA MET A 91 3.75 -12.85 -22.94
C MET A 91 3.74 -13.76 -21.71
N ILE A 92 4.89 -13.89 -21.06
CA ILE A 92 4.98 -14.63 -19.79
C ILE A 92 4.65 -13.71 -18.61
N LYS A 93 4.14 -14.30 -17.52
CA LYS A 93 3.68 -13.56 -16.33
C LYS A 93 4.71 -12.59 -15.73
N VAL A 94 6.00 -12.90 -15.84
CA VAL A 94 7.08 -12.02 -15.35
C VAL A 94 7.14 -10.72 -16.17
N GLN A 95 6.99 -10.80 -17.49
CA GLN A 95 6.92 -9.63 -18.38
C GLN A 95 5.65 -8.82 -18.11
N ILE A 96 4.51 -9.51 -18.00
CA ILE A 96 3.21 -8.87 -17.69
C ILE A 96 3.25 -8.15 -16.35
N ALA A 97 3.86 -8.74 -15.32
CA ALA A 97 3.98 -8.11 -14.01
C ALA A 97 4.77 -6.80 -14.08
N LYS A 98 5.87 -6.79 -14.84
CA LYS A 98 6.66 -5.59 -15.08
C LYS A 98 5.85 -4.51 -15.80
N GLU A 99 5.15 -4.88 -16.88
CA GLU A 99 4.33 -3.97 -17.69
C GLU A 99 3.17 -3.35 -16.89
N LEU A 100 2.54 -4.14 -16.03
CA LEU A 100 1.39 -3.71 -15.22
C LEU A 100 1.79 -3.09 -13.87
N GLY A 101 3.08 -2.92 -13.59
CA GLY A 101 3.56 -2.39 -12.31
C GLY A 101 3.15 -3.27 -11.11
N ILE A 102 3.16 -4.58 -11.29
CA ILE A 102 2.87 -5.58 -10.25
C ILE A 102 4.20 -6.09 -9.72
N ARG A 103 4.50 -5.81 -8.45
CA ARG A 103 5.79 -6.16 -7.82
C ARG A 103 6.09 -7.66 -7.86
N ASP A 104 5.08 -8.50 -7.64
CA ASP A 104 5.26 -9.96 -7.57
C ASP A 104 4.35 -10.65 -8.61
N PRO A 105 4.92 -11.33 -9.62
CA PRO A 105 4.17 -12.06 -10.63
C PRO A 105 3.20 -13.11 -10.09
N ARG A 106 3.40 -13.61 -8.86
CA ARG A 106 2.49 -14.57 -8.22
C ARG A 106 1.10 -13.98 -8.01
N TYR A 107 1.00 -12.67 -7.75
CA TYR A 107 -0.28 -11.99 -7.58
C TYR A 107 -1.17 -12.07 -8.81
N ILE A 108 -0.60 -12.14 -10.02
CA ILE A 108 -1.38 -12.29 -11.24
C ILE A 108 -2.20 -13.59 -11.19
N SER A 109 -1.56 -14.70 -10.83
CA SER A 109 -2.22 -16.01 -10.77
C SER A 109 -3.30 -16.06 -9.69
N GLU A 110 -3.03 -15.47 -8.52
CA GLU A 110 -4.00 -15.39 -7.43
C GLU A 110 -5.21 -14.55 -7.81
N GLN A 111 -5.00 -13.42 -8.47
CA GLN A 111 -6.06 -12.47 -8.80
C GLN A 111 -6.94 -12.98 -9.95
N LEU A 112 -6.36 -13.71 -10.91
CA LEU A 112 -7.11 -14.44 -11.93
C LEU A 112 -7.97 -15.55 -11.30
N LYS A 113 -7.40 -16.34 -10.38
CA LYS A 113 -8.14 -17.41 -9.67
C LYS A 113 -9.31 -16.86 -8.87
N LYS A 114 -9.13 -15.75 -8.14
CA LYS A 114 -10.21 -15.08 -7.37
C LYS A 114 -11.40 -14.65 -8.24
N ARG A 115 -11.19 -14.49 -9.54
CA ARG A 115 -12.20 -14.06 -10.52
C ARG A 115 -12.72 -15.20 -11.38
N ASN A 116 -12.30 -16.44 -11.11
CA ASN A 116 -12.59 -17.61 -11.94
C ASN A 116 -12.11 -17.46 -13.40
N LEU A 117 -11.13 -16.58 -13.64
CA LEU A 117 -10.50 -16.41 -14.93
C LEU A 117 -9.40 -17.47 -15.05
N ARG A 118 -9.71 -18.59 -15.70
CA ARG A 118 -8.70 -19.63 -15.97
C ARG A 118 -7.85 -19.20 -17.15
N LEU A 119 -6.54 -19.39 -17.02
CA LEU A 119 -5.59 -19.33 -18.12
C LEU A 119 -6.00 -20.39 -19.15
N LYS A 120 -6.66 -19.98 -20.23
CA LYS A 120 -6.88 -20.85 -21.39
C LYS A 120 -5.61 -20.91 -22.23
N PHE A 121 -4.52 -21.42 -21.68
CA PHE A 121 -3.33 -21.70 -22.48
C PHE A 121 -2.91 -23.16 -22.31
N HIS A 122 -3.24 -23.91 -23.36
CA HIS A 122 -2.50 -25.07 -23.79
C HIS A 122 -1.03 -24.65 -23.92
N ILE A 123 -0.16 -25.15 -23.05
CA ILE A 123 1.29 -25.00 -23.19
C ILE A 123 1.73 -26.07 -24.21
N PRO A 124 2.18 -25.73 -25.43
CA PRO A 124 2.72 -26.73 -26.35
C PRO A 124 4.15 -27.13 -25.97
N TYR A 125 4.83 -26.33 -25.15
CA TYR A 125 6.29 -26.36 -24.99
C TYR A 125 6.81 -26.93 -23.66
N LEU A 126 6.12 -27.92 -23.08
CA LEU A 126 6.69 -28.76 -22.00
C LEU A 126 6.42 -30.27 -22.18
N LYS A 127 6.29 -30.73 -23.44
CA LYS A 127 6.39 -32.15 -23.79
C LYS A 127 7.63 -32.35 -24.66
N ASN A 128 8.81 -32.27 -24.07
CA ASN A 128 10.02 -32.91 -24.57
C ASN A 128 11.12 -32.79 -23.50
N LYS A 129 11.07 -33.72 -22.56
CA LYS A 129 12.25 -34.28 -21.91
C LYS A 129 11.92 -35.70 -21.48
#